data_AF-A0A6A5MZ67-F1
#
_entry.id   AF-A0A6A5MZ67-F1
#
_cell.length_a   1.000
_cell.length_b   1.000
_cell.length_c   1.000
_cell.angle_alpha   90.00
_cell.angle_beta   90.00
_cell.angle_gamma   90.00
#
_symmetry.space_group_name_H-M   'P 1'
#
loop_
_entity.id
_entity.type
_entity.pdbx_description
1 polymer ?
#
loop_
_entity_poly.entity_id
_entity_poly.type
_entity_poly.pdbx_seq_one_letter_code
_entity_poly.pdbx_strand_id
1 'polypeptide(L)'
;MKSIRIISNVIYVIFILSFGAWCCGQVELDVAPMEKTEQEALYSTIQGFVGNSWNGSDLYPDPCGWTPIQGVSCDLFNGFWYVTVLNIGPIHDNSLVCAENVEFRPQLFELKHLKSLFIFNCFQSQKRFQITIPTENWEKLANTLESLEFRSNPGLIGTIPSSFGVLKNLESLVLLENSLTGEIPPQIGNLIKLKRLVLAENYFIGTIPDIFGGMSELLIFDLSRNLLSGTLPITLGSLTSALKIDISHNILQGNVLNEFANLKNLTLMDLRDNNFSGGLALSFQEMHSLEEMVLSNNPLLGGDIRTLKWENLQNLVILELSNIGLVGEIPESISELKRLRFLGLNDNNLTGNLSPKLETLPCLNALYLSGNNLTGEVKFSNEFYGKMGRRFGAWNNPNLCYQVGVISTSHVPYGVKPCKKEVNLLESNKKYELFHGDMNQSFNSIPSIGFSSYANNGLWWTFLAKIIMMGLFLDCYIS
;
A
#
# COMPACT_ATOMS: atom_id res chain seq x y z
N MET A 1 18.21 78.82 44.51
CA MET A 1 17.63 78.00 43.41
C MET A 1 18.51 77.98 42.17
N LYS A 2 19.76 77.49 42.26
CA LYS A 2 20.68 77.31 41.10
C LYS A 2 21.38 75.94 41.08
N SER A 3 21.07 75.03 42.02
CA SER A 3 21.80 73.76 42.18
C SER A 3 21.00 72.50 41.76
N ILE A 4 19.80 72.65 41.20
CA ILE A 4 18.94 71.49 40.83
C ILE A 4 18.83 71.32 39.29
N ARG A 5 19.25 72.31 38.49
CA ARG A 5 19.18 72.24 37.01
C ARG A 5 20.38 71.57 36.33
N ILE A 6 21.49 71.33 37.04
CA ILE A 6 22.70 70.73 36.45
C ILE A 6 22.66 69.19 36.53
N ILE A 7 21.98 68.63 37.53
CA ILE A 7 21.90 67.16 37.70
C ILE A 7 20.91 66.53 36.70
N SER A 8 19.87 67.27 36.28
CA SER A 8 18.89 66.76 35.31
C SER A 8 19.43 66.62 33.88
N ASN A 9 20.40 67.47 33.46
CA ASN A 9 20.97 67.41 32.11
C ASN A 9 22.12 66.40 31.99
N VAL A 10 22.86 66.14 33.07
CA VAL A 10 23.93 65.13 33.06
C VAL A 10 23.35 63.72 33.04
N ILE A 11 22.23 63.48 33.73
CA ILE A 11 21.54 62.18 33.69
C ILE A 11 20.92 61.91 32.31
N TYR A 12 20.37 62.94 31.64
CA TYR A 12 19.79 62.79 30.31
C TYR A 12 20.84 62.55 29.21
N VAL A 13 22.03 63.15 29.32
CA VAL A 13 23.14 62.92 28.38
C VAL A 13 23.80 61.56 28.61
N ILE A 14 23.89 61.09 29.85
CA ILE A 14 24.38 59.73 30.15
C ILE A 14 23.36 58.67 29.68
N PHE A 15 22.05 58.90 29.82
CA PHE A 15 21.01 57.99 29.32
C PHE A 15 20.99 57.88 27.79
N ILE A 16 21.29 58.97 27.07
CA ILE A 16 21.38 58.97 25.60
C ILE A 16 22.71 58.34 25.11
N LEU A 17 23.81 58.53 25.83
CA LEU A 17 25.09 57.86 25.49
C LEU A 17 25.10 56.37 25.86
N SER A 18 24.31 55.93 26.84
CA SER A 18 24.15 54.51 27.17
C SER A 18 23.15 53.76 26.28
N PHE A 19 22.27 54.46 25.55
CA PHE A 19 21.43 53.87 24.50
C PHE A 19 22.06 53.94 23.10
N GLY A 20 23.07 54.80 22.90
CA GLY A 20 23.84 54.87 21.65
C GLY A 20 24.98 53.85 21.52
N ALA A 21 25.36 53.18 22.63
CA ALA A 21 26.50 52.26 22.68
C ALA A 21 26.10 50.78 22.94
N TRP A 22 24.80 50.44 22.86
CA TRP A 22 24.32 49.07 23.01
C TRP A 22 23.42 48.60 21.85
N CYS A 23 23.69 49.10 20.64
CA CYS A 23 23.20 48.54 19.38
C CYS A 23 24.34 48.21 18.40
N CYS A 24 25.52 47.87 18.93
CA CYS A 24 26.52 47.07 18.20
C CYS A 24 26.76 45.76 18.95
N GLY A 25 25.69 45.12 19.43
CA GLY A 25 25.70 43.67 19.36
C GLY A 25 25.71 43.36 17.87
N GLN A 26 26.78 42.75 17.36
CA GLN A 26 26.64 41.92 16.19
C GLN A 26 25.47 41.00 16.52
N VAL A 27 24.29 41.31 16.00
CA VAL A 27 23.44 40.25 15.50
C VAL A 27 24.31 39.71 14.37
N GLU A 28 25.20 38.77 14.69
CA GLU A 28 25.45 37.70 13.74
C GLU A 28 24.04 37.19 13.47
N LEU A 29 23.41 37.75 12.42
CA LEU A 29 22.43 36.99 11.68
C LEU A 29 23.18 35.69 11.46
N ASP A 30 22.78 34.64 12.16
CA ASP A 30 23.37 33.31 12.05
C ASP A 30 23.09 32.84 10.61
N VAL A 31 23.84 33.42 9.67
CA VAL A 31 23.86 33.04 8.26
C VAL A 31 24.35 31.61 8.28
N ALA A 32 23.60 30.70 7.69
CA ALA A 32 24.05 29.33 7.54
C ALA A 32 25.07 29.31 6.38
N PRO A 33 26.40 29.29 6.63
CA PRO A 33 27.36 29.38 5.55
C PRO A 33 27.24 28.12 4.68
N MET A 34 26.90 28.34 3.41
CA MET A 34 26.78 27.29 2.41
C MET A 34 27.87 27.48 1.35
N GLU A 35 28.42 26.39 0.84
CA GLU A 35 29.32 26.50 -0.31
C GLU A 35 28.56 27.05 -1.51
N LYS A 36 29.12 28.06 -2.17
CA LYS A 36 28.47 28.72 -3.31
C LYS A 36 28.08 27.73 -4.42
N THR A 37 28.91 26.73 -4.69
CA THR A 37 28.62 25.71 -5.69
C THR A 37 27.46 24.79 -5.29
N GLU A 38 27.33 24.45 -4.01
CA GLU A 38 26.18 23.67 -3.50
C GLU A 38 24.90 24.51 -3.62
N GLN A 39 24.98 25.80 -3.28
CA GLN A 39 23.84 26.72 -3.35
C GLN A 39 23.36 26.91 -4.80
N GLU A 40 24.29 27.13 -5.73
CA GLU A 40 24.01 27.23 -7.16
C GLU A 40 23.45 25.92 -7.72
N ALA A 41 23.98 24.77 -7.28
CA ALA A 41 23.48 23.47 -7.66
C ALA A 41 22.02 23.27 -7.20
N LEU A 42 21.72 23.58 -5.94
CA LEU A 42 20.36 23.52 -5.38
C LEU A 42 19.38 24.36 -6.22
N TYR A 43 19.73 25.61 -6.52
CA TYR A 43 18.85 26.48 -7.29
C TYR A 43 18.66 25.97 -8.72
N SER A 44 19.72 25.53 -9.39
CA SER A 44 19.60 24.96 -10.73
C SER A 44 18.72 23.72 -10.71
N THR A 45 18.92 22.81 -9.76
CA THR A 45 18.09 21.62 -9.60
C THR A 45 16.63 21.99 -9.43
N ILE A 46 16.29 22.90 -8.51
CA ILE A 46 14.90 23.35 -8.29
C ILE A 46 14.32 23.95 -9.58
N GLN A 47 15.04 24.84 -10.27
CA GLN A 47 14.61 25.44 -11.53
C GLN A 47 14.30 24.42 -12.62
N GLY A 48 14.99 23.27 -12.62
CA GLY A 48 14.67 22.14 -13.49
C GLY A 48 13.23 21.65 -13.31
N PHE A 49 12.68 21.72 -12.10
CA PHE A 49 11.33 21.23 -11.81
C PHE A 49 10.28 22.35 -11.69
N VAL A 50 10.65 23.56 -11.29
CA VAL A 50 9.69 24.66 -11.04
C VAL A 50 9.73 25.73 -12.13
N GLY A 51 10.65 25.61 -13.09
CA GLY A 51 10.81 26.49 -14.24
C GLY A 51 11.88 27.57 -14.06
N ASN A 52 12.41 28.04 -15.19
CA ASN A 52 13.48 29.05 -15.26
C ASN A 52 13.09 30.43 -14.72
N SER A 53 11.79 30.74 -14.66
CA SER A 53 11.30 32.00 -14.09
C SER A 53 11.39 32.03 -12.56
N TRP A 54 11.64 30.89 -11.91
CA TRP A 54 11.85 30.85 -10.48
C TRP A 54 13.24 31.41 -10.14
N ASN A 55 13.22 32.50 -9.37
CA ASN A 55 14.41 33.19 -8.91
C ASN A 55 14.69 32.83 -7.45
N GLY A 56 15.44 31.74 -7.27
CA GLY A 56 15.79 31.23 -5.94
C GLY A 56 16.67 32.16 -5.13
N SER A 57 17.68 32.77 -5.76
CA SER A 57 18.69 33.57 -5.07
C SER A 57 18.14 34.84 -4.42
N ASP A 58 17.14 35.46 -5.03
CA ASP A 58 16.55 36.69 -4.51
C ASP A 58 15.52 36.41 -3.42
N LEU A 59 14.79 35.30 -3.52
CA LEU A 59 13.74 34.92 -2.56
C LEU A 59 14.31 34.17 -1.34
N TYR A 60 15.39 33.41 -1.54
CA TYR A 60 15.97 32.51 -0.54
C TYR A 60 17.49 32.68 -0.47
N PRO A 61 18.03 33.85 -0.11
CA PRO A 61 19.48 34.08 -0.08
C PRO A 61 20.23 33.15 0.89
N ASP A 62 19.54 32.59 1.89
CA ASP A 62 20.04 31.61 2.84
C ASP A 62 19.07 30.42 2.97
N PRO A 63 19.13 29.43 2.05
CA PRO A 63 18.14 28.35 1.94
C PRO A 63 18.23 27.31 3.06
N CYS A 64 19.36 27.29 3.79
CA CYS A 64 19.59 26.39 4.93
C CYS A 64 19.50 27.09 6.28
N GLY A 65 19.41 28.42 6.31
CA GLY A 65 19.27 29.23 7.52
C GLY A 65 17.93 29.94 7.60
N TRP A 66 17.95 31.28 7.57
CA TRP A 66 16.78 32.09 7.92
C TRP A 66 15.74 32.25 6.80
N THR A 67 16.06 31.83 5.56
CA THR A 67 15.11 31.78 4.43
C THR A 67 14.96 30.35 3.90
N PRO A 68 14.39 29.41 4.67
CA PRO A 68 14.31 28.02 4.26
C PRO A 68 13.39 27.83 3.05
N ILE A 69 13.77 26.93 2.15
CA ILE A 69 12.93 26.49 1.03
C ILE A 69 12.10 25.29 1.49
N GLN A 70 10.78 25.36 1.33
CA GLN A 70 9.90 24.23 1.65
C GLN A 70 10.31 22.99 0.85
N GLY A 71 10.54 21.88 1.55
CA GLY A 71 10.99 20.62 0.95
C GLY A 71 12.51 20.48 0.85
N VAL A 72 13.29 21.51 1.20
CA VAL A 72 14.74 21.42 1.34
C VAL A 72 15.08 21.25 2.82
N SER A 73 15.98 20.32 3.14
CA SER A 73 16.59 20.23 4.47
C SER A 73 18.10 20.15 4.33
N CYS A 74 18.80 20.73 5.30
CA CYS A 74 20.24 20.84 5.29
C CYS A 74 20.83 20.34 6.61
N ASP A 75 22.01 19.75 6.55
CA ASP A 75 22.80 19.36 7.71
C ASP A 75 24.17 20.06 7.67
N LEU A 76 24.79 20.23 8.84
CA LEU A 76 26.10 20.85 9.00
C LEU A 76 27.23 19.81 8.82
N PHE A 77 28.14 20.06 7.88
CA PHE A 77 29.36 19.29 7.67
C PHE A 77 30.56 20.23 7.62
N ASN A 78 31.57 19.98 8.47
CA ASN A 78 32.82 20.74 8.49
C ASN A 78 32.64 22.28 8.57
N GLY A 79 31.58 22.73 9.27
CA GLY A 79 31.28 24.16 9.42
C GLY A 79 30.50 24.79 8.26
N PHE A 80 30.10 24.01 7.24
CA PHE A 80 29.23 24.45 6.15
C PHE A 80 27.93 23.64 6.11
N TRP A 81 26.85 24.29 5.70
CA TRP A 81 25.55 23.64 5.50
C TRP A 81 25.46 23.06 4.09
N TYR A 82 24.96 21.84 3.99
CA TYR A 82 24.75 21.15 2.72
C TYR A 82 23.34 20.56 2.65
N VAL A 83 22.82 20.43 1.43
CA VAL A 83 21.48 19.88 1.22
C VAL A 83 21.52 18.38 1.45
N THR A 84 20.68 17.88 2.35
CA THR A 84 20.58 16.45 2.66
C THR A 84 19.23 15.86 2.28
N VAL A 85 18.19 16.67 2.21
CA VAL A 85 16.87 16.26 1.71
C VAL A 85 16.41 17.26 0.67
N LEU A 86 15.99 16.73 -0.48
CA LEU A 86 15.33 17.51 -1.51
C LEU A 86 13.99 16.84 -1.86
N ASN A 87 12.93 17.57 -1.61
CA ASN A 87 11.57 17.15 -1.84
C ASN A 87 10.85 18.14 -2.75
N ILE A 88 10.44 17.67 -3.93
CA ILE A 88 9.87 18.50 -4.98
C ILE A 88 8.50 17.94 -5.35
N GLY A 89 7.50 18.82 -5.37
CA GLY A 89 6.12 18.45 -5.65
C GLY A 89 5.13 19.03 -4.65
N PRO A 90 3.83 19.06 -5.01
CA PRO A 90 2.76 19.60 -4.18
C PRO A 90 2.41 18.65 -3.03
N ILE A 91 3.23 18.63 -1.99
CA ILE A 91 3.08 17.75 -0.82
C ILE A 91 2.43 18.50 0.34
N HIS A 92 2.70 19.80 0.44
CA HIS A 92 2.10 20.72 1.40
C HIS A 92 1.51 21.94 0.67
N ASP A 93 0.63 22.69 1.34
CA ASP A 93 -0.04 23.86 0.75
C ASP A 93 0.94 24.91 0.20
N ASN A 94 2.15 25.01 0.77
CA ASN A 94 3.21 25.94 0.36
C ASN A 94 4.36 25.27 -0.41
N SER A 95 4.15 24.05 -0.90
CA SER A 95 5.14 23.38 -1.74
C SER A 95 5.40 24.14 -3.03
N LEU A 96 6.63 24.05 -3.54
CA LEU A 96 6.95 24.56 -4.86
C LEU A 96 6.11 23.83 -5.92
N VAL A 97 5.46 24.61 -6.78
CA VAL A 97 4.61 24.10 -7.87
C VAL A 97 5.52 23.70 -9.03
N CYS A 98 5.35 22.47 -9.52
CA CYS A 98 6.14 21.99 -10.66
C CYS A 98 5.68 22.71 -11.95
N ALA A 99 6.63 23.04 -12.81
CA ALA A 99 6.37 23.61 -14.13
C ALA A 99 5.81 22.56 -15.09
N GLU A 100 5.33 22.98 -16.27
CA GLU A 100 4.91 22.05 -17.31
C GLU A 100 6.09 21.35 -18.00
N ASN A 101 7.21 22.06 -18.18
CA ASN A 101 8.41 21.62 -18.88
C ASN A 101 9.54 21.25 -17.91
N VAL A 102 9.27 20.35 -16.98
CA VAL A 102 10.27 19.90 -16.01
C VAL A 102 11.43 19.17 -16.68
N GLU A 103 12.59 19.11 -16.04
CA GLU A 103 13.77 18.37 -16.49
C GLU A 103 14.68 17.97 -15.32
N PHE A 104 15.37 16.84 -15.45
CA PHE A 104 16.45 16.48 -14.54
C PHE A 104 17.73 17.21 -14.95
N ARG A 105 18.08 18.28 -14.24
CA ARG A 105 19.33 18.99 -14.50
C ARG A 105 20.56 18.26 -13.94
N PRO A 106 21.71 18.32 -14.63
CA PRO A 106 22.95 17.69 -14.15
C PRO A 106 23.41 18.16 -12.77
N GLN A 107 23.06 19.39 -12.37
CA GLN A 107 23.41 19.96 -11.07
C GLN A 107 22.80 19.20 -9.88
N LEU A 108 21.76 18.39 -10.09
CA LEU A 108 21.26 17.47 -9.06
C LEU A 108 22.38 16.58 -8.51
N PHE A 109 23.30 16.15 -9.37
CA PHE A 109 24.40 15.27 -8.99
C PHE A 109 25.61 16.04 -8.45
N GLU A 110 25.51 17.36 -8.28
CA GLU A 110 26.53 18.20 -7.64
C GLU A 110 26.24 18.43 -6.15
N LEU A 111 25.03 18.07 -5.67
CA LEU A 111 24.64 18.14 -4.26
C LEU A 111 25.40 17.08 -3.45
N LYS A 112 26.44 17.51 -2.74
CA LYS A 112 27.50 16.63 -2.22
C LYS A 112 27.06 15.67 -1.12
N HIS A 113 26.03 16.05 -0.38
CA HIS A 113 25.57 15.32 0.82
C HIS A 113 24.11 14.91 0.74
N LEU A 114 23.53 14.87 -0.48
CA LEU A 114 22.14 14.50 -0.66
C LEU A 114 21.89 13.06 -0.19
N LYS A 115 21.04 12.91 0.82
CA LYS A 115 20.61 11.63 1.40
C LYS A 115 19.25 11.19 0.88
N SER A 116 18.34 12.13 0.68
CA SER A 116 16.96 11.83 0.28
C SER A 116 16.52 12.69 -0.90
N LEU A 117 16.07 12.05 -1.97
CA LEU A 117 15.48 12.71 -3.13
C LEU A 117 14.05 12.21 -3.34
N PHE A 118 13.09 13.13 -3.25
CA PHE A 118 11.67 12.85 -3.40
C PHE A 118 11.08 13.72 -4.51
N ILE A 119 10.45 13.10 -5.51
CA ILE A 119 9.74 13.79 -6.57
C ILE A 119 8.30 13.29 -6.61
N PHE A 120 7.36 14.16 -6.30
CA PHE A 120 5.93 13.84 -6.24
C PHE A 120 5.14 14.66 -7.25
N ASN A 121 4.39 13.98 -8.12
CA ASN A 121 3.40 14.61 -9.00
C ASN A 121 3.91 15.82 -9.81
N CYS A 122 5.18 15.80 -10.23
CA CYS A 122 5.79 16.82 -11.08
C CYS A 122 5.75 16.46 -12.56
N PHE A 123 5.78 15.17 -12.92
CA PHE A 123 5.70 14.75 -14.32
C PHE A 123 4.25 14.38 -14.66
N GLN A 124 3.39 15.35 -14.97
CA GLN A 124 1.94 15.10 -15.14
C GLN A 124 1.52 14.78 -16.59
N SER A 125 2.29 15.18 -17.60
CA SER A 125 1.85 15.12 -19.00
C SER A 125 2.40 13.92 -19.78
N GLN A 126 1.61 12.85 -19.88
CA GLN A 126 1.95 11.63 -20.64
C GLN A 126 2.18 11.84 -22.15
N LYS A 127 1.65 12.91 -22.74
CA LYS A 127 1.62 13.09 -24.21
C LYS A 127 2.51 14.22 -24.73
N ARG A 128 2.89 15.20 -23.90
CA ARG A 128 3.67 16.36 -24.35
C ARG A 128 5.07 16.43 -23.74
N PHE A 129 5.24 16.01 -22.48
CA PHE A 129 6.49 16.17 -21.75
C PHE A 129 6.85 14.84 -21.06
N GLN A 130 7.18 13.86 -21.91
CA GLN A 130 7.68 12.57 -21.45
C GLN A 130 9.13 12.71 -21.02
N ILE A 131 9.44 12.18 -19.84
CA ILE A 131 10.79 12.29 -19.25
C ILE A 131 11.24 10.93 -18.79
N THR A 132 12.52 10.65 -19.00
CA THR A 132 13.18 9.46 -18.50
C THR A 132 14.04 9.81 -17.30
N ILE A 133 14.21 8.85 -16.39
CA ILE A 133 15.20 8.95 -15.31
C ILE A 133 16.60 9.02 -15.96
N PRO A 134 17.50 9.94 -15.53
CA PRO A 134 18.87 9.99 -16.03
C PRO A 134 19.59 8.64 -15.84
N THR A 135 20.34 8.20 -16.84
CA THR A 135 21.03 6.90 -16.79
C THR A 135 22.43 6.99 -16.17
N GLU A 136 23.02 8.19 -16.13
CA GLU A 136 24.40 8.46 -15.72
C GLU A 136 24.47 9.35 -14.46
N ASN A 137 25.66 9.46 -13.87
CA ASN A 137 26.00 10.32 -12.72
C ASN A 137 25.48 9.87 -11.33
N TRP A 138 24.72 8.78 -11.24
CA TRP A 138 24.29 8.21 -9.95
C TRP A 138 25.46 7.76 -9.08
N GLU A 139 26.62 7.45 -9.67
CA GLU A 139 27.85 7.15 -8.93
C GLU A 139 28.33 8.31 -8.06
N LYS A 140 27.97 9.56 -8.39
CA LYS A 140 28.30 10.74 -7.56
C LYS A 140 27.55 10.74 -6.23
N LEU A 141 26.37 10.13 -6.18
CA LEU A 141 25.51 10.03 -5.00
C LEU A 141 25.62 8.67 -4.29
N ALA A 142 26.48 7.76 -4.79
CA ALA A 142 26.55 6.38 -4.32
C ALA A 142 26.84 6.23 -2.82
N ASN A 143 27.58 7.17 -2.26
CA ASN A 143 28.01 7.15 -0.86
C ASN A 143 27.08 7.91 0.08
N THR A 144 26.11 8.66 -0.44
CA THR A 144 25.26 9.55 0.37
C THR A 144 23.80 9.20 0.29
N LEU A 145 23.30 8.76 -0.86
CA LEU A 145 21.88 8.56 -1.07
C LEU A 145 21.36 7.33 -0.31
N GLU A 146 20.39 7.58 0.57
CA GLU A 146 19.72 6.62 1.44
C GLU A 146 18.27 6.39 0.99
N SER A 147 17.61 7.41 0.41
CA SER A 147 16.23 7.33 -0.03
C SER A 147 16.01 7.98 -1.39
N LEU A 148 15.42 7.25 -2.32
CA LEU A 148 15.07 7.72 -3.66
C LEU A 148 13.62 7.38 -3.96
N GLU A 149 12.77 8.39 -4.09
CA GLU A 149 11.34 8.16 -4.29
C GLU A 149 10.74 9.06 -5.38
N PHE A 150 10.21 8.44 -6.43
CA PHE A 150 9.42 9.10 -7.46
C PHE A 150 8.00 8.53 -7.42
N ARG A 151 7.04 9.39 -7.06
CA ARG A 151 5.65 8.98 -6.77
C ARG A 151 4.63 9.77 -7.58
N SER A 152 3.63 9.07 -8.12
CA SER A 152 2.49 9.67 -8.83
C SER A 152 2.93 10.57 -9.99
N ASN A 153 3.91 10.12 -10.77
CA ASN A 153 4.43 10.87 -11.91
C ASN A 153 4.10 10.16 -13.24
N PRO A 154 2.88 10.32 -13.77
CA PRO A 154 2.43 9.59 -14.96
C PRO A 154 3.23 9.93 -16.24
N GLY A 155 3.91 11.08 -16.32
CA GLY A 155 4.78 11.47 -17.42
C GLY A 155 6.23 10.94 -17.33
N LEU A 156 6.59 10.29 -16.21
CA LEU A 156 7.88 9.65 -16.04
C LEU A 156 7.85 8.25 -16.69
N ILE A 157 8.56 8.12 -17.81
CA ILE A 157 8.60 6.95 -18.68
C ILE A 157 10.01 6.35 -18.77
N GLY A 158 10.16 5.32 -19.61
CA GLY A 158 11.43 4.63 -19.82
C GLY A 158 11.68 3.55 -18.78
N THR A 159 12.92 3.07 -18.69
CA THR A 159 13.29 1.96 -17.81
C THR A 159 13.94 2.46 -16.52
N ILE A 160 14.00 1.60 -15.49
CA ILE A 160 14.85 1.89 -14.34
C ILE A 160 16.32 1.83 -14.80
N PRO A 161 17.16 2.83 -14.49
CA PRO A 161 18.58 2.77 -14.81
C PRO A 161 19.28 1.65 -14.03
N SER A 162 20.07 0.82 -14.72
CA SER A 162 20.91 -0.21 -14.07
C SER A 162 21.97 0.41 -13.15
N SER A 163 22.33 1.68 -13.39
CA SER A 163 23.22 2.47 -12.54
C SER A 163 22.69 2.68 -11.14
N PHE A 164 21.39 2.52 -10.87
CA PHE A 164 20.87 2.52 -9.49
C PHE A 164 21.55 1.48 -8.60
N GLY A 165 22.05 0.37 -9.17
CA GLY A 165 22.75 -0.67 -8.42
C GLY A 165 24.08 -0.24 -7.78
N VAL A 166 24.59 0.96 -8.08
CA VAL A 166 25.81 1.52 -7.44
C VAL A 166 25.52 2.24 -6.11
N LEU A 167 24.26 2.54 -5.81
CA LEU A 167 23.82 3.32 -4.63
C LEU A 167 23.86 2.48 -3.35
N LYS A 168 25.03 2.05 -2.89
CA LYS A 168 25.19 1.02 -1.84
C LYS A 168 24.61 1.39 -0.46
N ASN A 169 24.36 2.68 -0.21
CA ASN A 169 23.73 3.17 1.02
C ASN A 169 22.21 3.29 0.94
N LEU A 170 21.60 2.97 -0.21
CA LEU A 170 20.15 3.11 -0.40
C LEU A 170 19.39 2.12 0.49
N GLU A 171 18.52 2.66 1.34
CA GLU A 171 17.61 1.95 2.23
C GLU A 171 16.17 1.93 1.69
N SER A 172 15.78 2.92 0.89
CA SER A 172 14.44 3.02 0.30
C SER A 172 14.50 3.40 -1.17
N LEU A 173 13.94 2.54 -2.03
CA LEU A 173 13.72 2.79 -3.45
C LEU A 173 12.23 2.67 -3.76
N VAL A 174 11.62 3.78 -4.16
CA VAL A 174 10.17 3.85 -4.38
C VAL A 174 9.88 4.52 -5.72
N LEU A 175 9.47 3.73 -6.69
CA LEU A 175 9.02 4.19 -8.00
C LEU A 175 7.55 3.81 -8.13
N LEU A 176 6.66 4.54 -7.47
CA LEU A 176 5.24 4.21 -7.34
C LEU A 176 4.38 5.06 -8.28
N GLU A 177 3.42 4.45 -8.98
CA GLU A 177 2.42 5.17 -9.80
C GLU A 177 3.10 6.08 -10.83
N ASN A 178 3.98 5.49 -11.66
CA ASN A 178 4.61 6.17 -12.78
C ASN A 178 4.24 5.44 -14.09
N SER A 179 4.89 5.79 -15.20
CA SER A 179 4.71 5.10 -16.49
C SER A 179 6.00 4.42 -16.96
N LEU A 180 6.77 3.90 -16.00
CA LEU A 180 8.01 3.16 -16.27
C LEU A 180 7.69 1.80 -16.91
N THR A 181 8.54 1.38 -17.84
CA THR A 181 8.39 0.17 -18.66
C THR A 181 9.69 -0.65 -18.65
N GLY A 182 9.69 -1.76 -19.38
CA GLY A 182 10.86 -2.64 -19.53
C GLY A 182 11.02 -3.60 -18.36
N GLU A 183 12.14 -4.32 -18.34
CA GLU A 183 12.46 -5.26 -17.28
C GLU A 183 13.05 -4.55 -16.05
N ILE A 184 12.85 -5.14 -14.87
CA ILE A 184 13.47 -4.67 -13.64
C ILE A 184 14.96 -5.05 -13.68
N PRO A 185 15.91 -4.08 -13.62
CA PRO A 185 17.33 -4.37 -13.70
C PRO A 185 17.79 -5.26 -12.53
N PRO A 186 18.50 -6.39 -12.80
CA PRO A 186 19.01 -7.25 -11.73
C PRO A 186 20.03 -6.52 -10.84
N GLN A 187 20.67 -5.44 -11.31
CA GLN A 187 21.62 -4.64 -10.54
C GLN A 187 21.00 -4.01 -9.28
N ILE A 188 19.66 -3.84 -9.21
CA ILE A 188 18.96 -3.42 -7.99
C ILE A 188 19.20 -4.42 -6.85
N GLY A 189 19.40 -5.71 -7.15
CA GLY A 189 19.73 -6.73 -6.16
C GLY A 189 21.08 -6.52 -5.47
N ASN A 190 21.93 -5.62 -5.98
CA ASN A 190 23.19 -5.26 -5.32
C ASN A 190 23.03 -4.24 -4.18
N LEU A 191 21.81 -3.79 -3.89
CA LEU A 191 21.47 -2.82 -2.85
C LEU A 191 21.18 -3.56 -1.53
N ILE A 192 22.23 -4.12 -0.91
CA ILE A 192 22.08 -5.04 0.22
C ILE A 192 21.51 -4.42 1.51
N LYS A 193 21.55 -3.07 1.64
CA LYS A 193 20.96 -2.32 2.75
C LYS A 193 19.49 -1.92 2.52
N LEU A 194 18.93 -2.29 1.37
CA LEU A 194 17.60 -1.86 0.99
C LEU A 194 16.57 -2.51 1.92
N LYS A 195 15.81 -1.67 2.62
CA LYS A 195 14.70 -2.05 3.52
C LYS A 195 13.36 -1.95 2.82
N ARG A 196 13.23 -1.06 1.83
CA ARG A 196 12.00 -0.84 1.09
C ARG A 196 12.25 -0.80 -0.41
N LEU A 197 11.64 -1.73 -1.14
CA LEU A 197 11.58 -1.75 -2.59
C LEU A 197 10.11 -1.71 -3.01
N VAL A 198 9.69 -0.58 -3.59
CA VAL A 198 8.32 -0.38 -4.06
C VAL A 198 8.36 0.08 -5.51
N LEU A 199 7.96 -0.79 -6.43
CA LEU A 199 7.90 -0.53 -7.87
C LEU A 199 6.46 -0.62 -8.40
N ALA A 200 5.48 -0.54 -7.49
CA ALA A 200 4.09 -0.77 -7.80
C ALA A 200 3.48 0.27 -8.75
N GLU A 201 2.41 -0.12 -9.45
CA GLU A 201 1.68 0.76 -10.37
C GLU A 201 2.57 1.34 -11.47
N ASN A 202 3.21 0.46 -12.23
CA ASN A 202 3.96 0.78 -13.45
C ASN A 202 3.60 -0.24 -14.55
N TYR A 203 4.40 -0.29 -15.61
CA TYR A 203 4.26 -1.22 -16.73
C TYR A 203 5.49 -2.13 -16.86
N PHE A 204 6.10 -2.54 -15.74
CA PHE A 204 7.26 -3.43 -15.77
C PHE A 204 6.89 -4.80 -16.31
N ILE A 205 7.73 -5.34 -17.19
CA ILE A 205 7.59 -6.67 -17.82
C ILE A 205 8.76 -7.59 -17.40
N GLY A 206 8.80 -8.81 -17.94
CA GLY A 206 9.86 -9.77 -17.66
C GLY A 206 9.64 -10.52 -16.36
N THR A 207 10.69 -11.12 -15.80
CA THR A 207 10.64 -11.91 -14.56
C THR A 207 11.13 -11.11 -13.35
N ILE A 208 10.78 -11.56 -12.16
CA ILE A 208 11.41 -11.06 -10.93
C ILE A 208 12.86 -11.59 -10.89
N PRO A 209 13.89 -10.73 -10.75
CA PRO A 209 15.28 -11.19 -10.75
C PRO A 209 15.63 -12.03 -9.51
N ASP A 210 16.20 -13.22 -9.70
CA ASP A 210 16.58 -14.15 -8.62
C ASP A 210 17.52 -13.52 -7.57
N ILE A 211 18.37 -12.59 -8.00
CA ILE A 211 19.31 -11.88 -7.12
C ILE A 211 18.61 -11.05 -6.04
N PHE A 212 17.32 -10.74 -6.20
CA PHE A 212 16.55 -10.03 -5.17
C PHE A 212 16.44 -10.81 -3.86
N GLY A 213 16.51 -12.14 -3.91
CA GLY A 213 16.57 -12.96 -2.70
C GLY A 213 17.81 -12.74 -1.82
N GLY A 214 18.83 -12.04 -2.33
CA GLY A 214 20.02 -11.64 -1.56
C GLY A 214 19.84 -10.39 -0.69
N MET A 215 18.71 -9.68 -0.80
CA MET A 215 18.45 -8.45 -0.02
C MET A 215 17.91 -8.80 1.38
N SER A 216 18.78 -9.29 2.26
CA SER A 216 18.38 -9.85 3.56
C SER A 216 17.80 -8.83 4.56
N GLU A 217 18.02 -7.53 4.36
CA GLU A 217 17.45 -6.45 5.19
C GLU A 217 16.07 -5.95 4.71
N LEU A 218 15.57 -6.50 3.59
CA LEU A 218 14.35 -6.03 2.97
C LEU A 218 13.13 -6.31 3.85
N LEU A 219 12.42 -5.26 4.22
CA LEU A 219 11.21 -5.30 5.05
C LEU A 219 9.93 -5.23 4.20
N ILE A 220 9.97 -4.43 3.13
CA ILE A 220 8.84 -4.19 2.23
C ILE A 220 9.28 -4.47 0.80
N PHE A 221 8.62 -5.45 0.18
CA PHE A 221 8.78 -5.81 -1.22
C PHE A 221 7.44 -5.69 -1.94
N ASP A 222 7.28 -4.65 -2.75
CA ASP A 222 6.01 -4.34 -3.42
C ASP A 222 6.25 -4.13 -4.92
N LEU A 223 5.88 -5.13 -5.72
CA LEU A 223 5.94 -5.09 -7.18
C LEU A 223 4.54 -5.15 -7.80
N SER A 224 3.51 -4.84 -7.01
CA SER A 224 2.11 -5.00 -7.41
C SER A 224 1.72 -4.13 -8.60
N ARG A 225 0.65 -4.50 -9.31
CA ARG A 225 0.07 -3.71 -10.41
C ARG A 225 1.11 -3.38 -11.49
N ASN A 226 1.69 -4.44 -12.06
CA ASN A 226 2.63 -4.39 -13.17
C ASN A 226 2.24 -5.46 -14.22
N LEU A 227 3.15 -5.77 -15.15
CA LEU A 227 3.00 -6.80 -16.17
C LEU A 227 4.07 -7.88 -16.01
N LEU A 228 4.53 -8.13 -14.77
CA LEU A 228 5.57 -9.12 -14.47
C LEU A 228 5.04 -10.53 -14.72
N SER A 229 5.90 -11.37 -15.27
CA SER A 229 5.58 -12.70 -15.80
C SER A 229 6.58 -13.75 -15.32
N GLY A 230 6.34 -15.01 -15.69
CA GLY A 230 7.20 -16.14 -15.29
C GLY A 230 6.93 -16.61 -13.86
N THR A 231 7.84 -17.44 -13.35
CA THR A 231 7.71 -18.08 -12.03
C THR A 231 8.39 -17.25 -10.95
N LEU A 232 7.94 -17.43 -9.70
CA LEU A 232 8.67 -16.87 -8.55
C LEU A 232 10.04 -17.53 -8.41
N PRO A 233 11.12 -16.76 -8.26
CA PRO A 233 12.42 -17.34 -8.00
C PRO A 233 12.49 -17.88 -6.57
N ILE A 234 13.01 -19.10 -6.43
CA ILE A 234 13.10 -19.83 -5.15
C ILE A 234 13.86 -19.03 -4.08
N THR A 235 14.77 -18.16 -4.51
CA THR A 235 15.59 -17.28 -3.67
C THR A 235 14.77 -16.26 -2.88
N LEU A 236 13.52 -15.95 -3.27
CA LEU A 236 12.65 -15.06 -2.49
C LEU A 236 12.34 -15.60 -1.09
N GLY A 237 12.42 -16.92 -0.88
CA GLY A 237 12.34 -17.51 0.45
C GLY A 237 13.49 -17.13 1.40
N SER A 238 14.53 -16.45 0.90
CA SER A 238 15.66 -15.96 1.69
C SER A 238 15.46 -14.55 2.24
N LEU A 239 14.35 -13.87 1.93
CA LEU A 239 14.01 -12.53 2.43
C LEU A 239 13.52 -12.56 3.88
N THR A 240 14.29 -13.15 4.80
CA THR A 240 13.85 -13.50 6.16
C THR A 240 13.45 -12.30 7.04
N SER A 241 13.86 -11.08 6.69
CA SER A 241 13.44 -9.85 7.35
C SER A 241 12.10 -9.29 6.82
N ALA A 242 11.57 -9.83 5.72
CA ALA A 242 10.39 -9.29 5.07
C ALA A 242 9.17 -9.33 6.01
N LEU A 243 8.49 -8.20 6.10
CA LEU A 243 7.21 -8.02 6.79
C LEU A 243 6.06 -7.99 5.78
N LYS A 244 6.29 -7.37 4.62
CA LYS A 244 5.31 -7.25 3.53
C LYS A 244 5.89 -7.77 2.21
N ILE A 245 5.19 -8.70 1.58
CA ILE A 245 5.38 -9.07 0.17
C ILE A 245 4.05 -8.86 -0.56
N ASP A 246 4.09 -8.03 -1.60
CA ASP A 246 2.93 -7.73 -2.44
C ASP A 246 3.37 -7.76 -3.91
N ILE A 247 2.94 -8.78 -4.61
CA ILE A 247 3.19 -8.98 -6.04
C ILE A 247 1.87 -9.17 -6.80
N SER A 248 0.79 -8.66 -6.20
CA SER A 248 -0.56 -8.74 -6.73
C SER A 248 -0.71 -8.03 -8.08
N HIS A 249 -1.75 -8.38 -8.83
CA HIS A 249 -2.07 -7.75 -10.12
C HIS A 249 -0.89 -7.77 -11.09
N ASN A 250 -0.42 -8.97 -11.41
CA ASN A 250 0.61 -9.24 -12.41
C ASN A 250 0.16 -10.42 -13.29
N ILE A 251 1.07 -10.97 -14.09
CA ILE A 251 0.85 -12.19 -14.89
C ILE A 251 1.82 -13.31 -14.47
N LEU A 252 2.16 -13.35 -13.18
CA LEU A 252 3.05 -14.37 -12.60
C LEU A 252 2.35 -15.74 -12.60
N GLN A 253 3.13 -16.80 -12.78
CA GLN A 253 2.61 -18.16 -12.94
C GLN A 253 3.45 -19.20 -12.18
N GLY A 254 3.05 -20.45 -12.27
CA GLY A 254 3.73 -21.56 -11.59
C GLY A 254 3.31 -21.67 -10.13
N ASN A 255 4.08 -22.43 -9.35
CA ASN A 255 3.69 -22.74 -7.98
C ASN A 255 4.08 -21.63 -7.01
N VAL A 256 3.24 -21.41 -5.99
CA VAL A 256 3.68 -20.64 -4.82
C VAL A 256 4.70 -21.47 -4.05
N LEU A 257 5.84 -20.87 -3.73
CA LEU A 257 7.05 -21.55 -3.27
C LEU A 257 6.89 -22.08 -1.84
N ASN A 258 7.34 -23.31 -1.58
CA ASN A 258 7.38 -23.87 -0.22
C ASN A 258 8.30 -23.04 0.70
N GLU A 259 9.31 -22.41 0.10
CA GLU A 259 10.34 -21.61 0.74
C GLU A 259 9.80 -20.32 1.36
N PHE A 260 8.58 -19.87 0.99
CA PHE A 260 7.91 -18.77 1.68
C PHE A 260 7.66 -19.07 3.16
N ALA A 261 7.61 -20.36 3.53
CA ALA A 261 7.54 -20.77 4.94
C ALA A 261 8.78 -20.38 5.76
N ASN A 262 9.90 -20.03 5.12
CA ASN A 262 11.09 -19.51 5.81
C ASN A 262 10.93 -18.04 6.24
N LEU A 263 9.95 -17.32 5.70
CA LEU A 263 9.70 -15.91 5.97
C LEU A 263 8.95 -15.75 7.30
N LYS A 264 9.61 -16.07 8.41
CA LYS A 264 9.01 -16.15 9.75
C LYS A 264 8.50 -14.81 10.29
N ASN A 265 8.92 -13.69 9.72
CA ASN A 265 8.48 -12.35 10.11
C ASN A 265 7.38 -11.79 9.20
N LEU A 266 6.99 -12.51 8.15
CA LEU A 266 6.03 -12.01 7.18
C LEU A 266 4.64 -11.87 7.80
N THR A 267 4.10 -10.66 7.77
CA THR A 267 2.76 -10.35 8.28
C THR A 267 1.74 -10.18 7.15
N LEU A 268 2.18 -9.76 5.96
CA LEU A 268 1.32 -9.57 4.79
C LEU A 268 1.90 -10.27 3.56
N MET A 269 1.12 -11.20 3.01
CA MET A 269 1.36 -11.84 1.73
C MET A 269 0.18 -11.59 0.79
N ASP A 270 0.40 -10.80 -0.27
CA ASP A 270 -0.59 -10.53 -1.31
C ASP A 270 -0.11 -10.99 -2.68
N LEU A 271 -0.75 -12.05 -3.18
CA LEU A 271 -0.49 -12.69 -4.46
C LEU A 271 -1.70 -12.60 -5.41
N ARG A 272 -2.72 -11.79 -5.06
CA ARG A 272 -4.00 -11.78 -5.80
C ARG A 272 -3.82 -11.40 -7.26
N ASP A 273 -4.77 -11.80 -8.10
CA ASP A 273 -4.85 -11.42 -9.51
C ASP A 273 -3.54 -11.74 -10.25
N ASN A 274 -3.21 -13.03 -10.28
CA ASN A 274 -2.10 -13.63 -10.99
C ASN A 274 -2.57 -14.97 -11.63
N ASN A 275 -1.64 -15.77 -12.13
CA ASN A 275 -1.90 -17.07 -12.74
C ASN A 275 -1.17 -18.22 -11.99
N PHE A 276 -1.09 -18.14 -10.66
CA PHE A 276 -0.46 -19.17 -9.84
C PHE A 276 -1.21 -20.50 -9.87
N SER A 277 -0.47 -21.59 -9.74
CA SER A 277 -0.93 -22.98 -9.80
C SER A 277 -0.38 -23.84 -8.65
N GLY A 278 -0.75 -25.12 -8.59
CA GLY A 278 -0.06 -26.10 -7.74
C GLY A 278 -0.58 -26.23 -6.30
N GLY A 279 -1.64 -25.50 -5.95
CA GLY A 279 -2.37 -25.60 -4.70
C GLY A 279 -1.76 -24.80 -3.55
N LEU A 280 -2.44 -24.87 -2.40
CA LEU A 280 -1.92 -24.35 -1.14
C LEU A 280 -0.75 -25.24 -0.66
N ALA A 281 0.44 -24.66 -0.57
CA ALA A 281 1.63 -25.35 -0.08
C ALA A 281 1.48 -25.71 1.40
N LEU A 282 1.70 -26.99 1.76
CA LEU A 282 1.59 -27.47 3.16
C LEU A 282 2.46 -26.65 4.12
N SER A 283 3.60 -26.15 3.66
CA SER A 283 4.52 -25.36 4.45
C SER A 283 3.95 -24.01 4.93
N PHE A 284 2.87 -23.51 4.32
CA PHE A 284 2.21 -22.28 4.78
C PHE A 284 1.69 -22.38 6.20
N GLN A 285 1.39 -23.57 6.70
CA GLN A 285 0.98 -23.76 8.10
C GLN A 285 2.07 -23.35 9.12
N GLU A 286 3.32 -23.18 8.68
CA GLU A 286 4.46 -22.79 9.52
C GLU A 286 4.69 -21.25 9.55
N MET A 287 3.83 -20.47 8.88
CA MET A 287 3.92 -19.01 8.78
C MET A 287 3.16 -18.32 9.92
N HIS A 288 3.56 -18.58 11.16
CA HIS A 288 2.81 -18.18 12.36
C HIS A 288 2.64 -16.66 12.56
N SER A 289 3.49 -15.83 11.95
CA SER A 289 3.41 -14.36 12.03
C SER A 289 2.42 -13.75 11.04
N LEU A 290 1.89 -14.54 10.10
CA LEU A 290 1.06 -14.05 9.03
C LEU A 290 -0.26 -13.52 9.57
N GLU A 291 -0.57 -12.26 9.25
CA GLU A 291 -1.81 -11.59 9.61
C GLU A 291 -2.74 -11.47 8.40
N GLU A 292 -2.20 -11.31 7.21
CA GLU A 292 -2.95 -11.15 5.97
C GLU A 292 -2.43 -12.12 4.91
N MET A 293 -3.28 -13.09 4.54
CA MET A 293 -3.05 -14.00 3.42
C MET A 293 -4.09 -13.71 2.33
N VAL A 294 -3.63 -13.16 1.21
CA VAL A 294 -4.50 -12.80 0.09
C VAL A 294 -4.02 -13.46 -1.19
N LEU A 295 -4.78 -14.46 -1.64
CA LEU A 295 -4.45 -15.28 -2.82
C LEU A 295 -5.52 -15.19 -3.91
N SER A 296 -6.56 -14.39 -3.70
CA SER A 296 -7.76 -14.36 -4.56
C SER A 296 -7.46 -14.17 -6.04
N ASN A 297 -8.33 -14.65 -6.91
CA ASN A 297 -8.20 -14.54 -8.37
C ASN A 297 -6.88 -15.16 -8.89
N ASN A 298 -6.63 -16.40 -8.47
CA ASN A 298 -5.62 -17.29 -9.03
C ASN A 298 -6.31 -18.62 -9.39
N PRO A 299 -7.14 -18.67 -10.45
CA PRO A 299 -8.08 -19.76 -10.68
C PRO A 299 -7.42 -21.12 -10.95
N LEU A 300 -6.12 -21.14 -11.28
CA LEU A 300 -5.34 -22.36 -11.49
C LEU A 300 -4.69 -22.90 -10.21
N LEU A 301 -4.78 -22.20 -9.07
CA LEU A 301 -4.12 -22.58 -7.83
C LEU A 301 -4.68 -23.91 -7.34
N GLY A 302 -5.99 -23.98 -7.11
CA GLY A 302 -6.71 -25.18 -6.70
C GLY A 302 -6.29 -25.71 -5.33
N GLY A 303 -6.51 -27.01 -5.12
CA GLY A 303 -6.14 -27.73 -3.90
C GLY A 303 -7.31 -27.92 -2.92
N ASP A 304 -7.14 -28.87 -2.01
CA ASP A 304 -8.10 -29.13 -0.93
C ASP A 304 -7.86 -28.17 0.23
N ILE A 305 -8.88 -27.41 0.63
CA ILE A 305 -8.80 -26.45 1.75
C ILE A 305 -8.41 -27.12 3.08
N ARG A 306 -8.62 -28.44 3.23
CA ARG A 306 -8.26 -29.21 4.42
C ARG A 306 -6.79 -29.60 4.49
N THR A 307 -6.02 -29.30 3.45
CA THR A 307 -4.57 -29.60 3.40
C THR A 307 -3.82 -28.88 4.51
N LEU A 308 -4.23 -27.66 4.85
CA LEU A 308 -3.61 -26.85 5.89
C LEU A 308 -4.27 -27.06 7.25
N LYS A 309 -3.44 -27.11 8.29
CA LYS A 309 -3.87 -26.99 9.69
C LYS A 309 -4.05 -25.52 10.04
N TRP A 310 -5.21 -24.96 9.72
CA TRP A 310 -5.53 -23.55 9.91
C TRP A 310 -5.32 -23.08 11.36
N GLU A 311 -5.53 -23.94 12.34
CA GLU A 311 -5.31 -23.66 13.77
C GLU A 311 -3.87 -23.23 14.12
N ASN A 312 -2.89 -23.46 13.24
CA ASN A 312 -1.51 -23.01 13.40
C ASN A 312 -1.29 -21.53 13.04
N LEU A 313 -2.21 -20.92 12.29
CA LEU A 313 -2.10 -19.56 11.75
C LEU A 313 -2.86 -18.55 12.60
N GLN A 314 -2.64 -18.59 13.93
CA GLN A 314 -3.45 -17.90 14.93
C GLN A 314 -3.46 -16.37 14.82
N ASN A 315 -2.48 -15.79 14.11
CA ASN A 315 -2.38 -14.35 13.88
C ASN A 315 -3.20 -13.85 12.70
N LEU A 316 -3.79 -14.73 11.89
CA LEU A 316 -4.58 -14.33 10.74
C LEU A 316 -5.75 -13.43 11.13
N VAL A 317 -5.77 -12.26 10.50
CA VAL A 317 -6.82 -11.25 10.54
C VAL A 317 -7.62 -11.29 9.24
N ILE A 318 -6.94 -11.50 8.11
CA ILE A 318 -7.56 -11.58 6.77
C ILE A 318 -7.13 -12.87 6.10
N LEU A 319 -8.13 -13.66 5.71
CA LEU A 319 -7.95 -14.79 4.83
C LEU A 319 -8.83 -14.60 3.60
N GLU A 320 -8.22 -14.27 2.47
CA GLU A 320 -8.89 -14.00 1.20
C GLU A 320 -8.43 -15.00 0.14
N LEU A 321 -9.26 -16.01 -0.10
CA LEU A 321 -9.02 -17.16 -0.97
C LEU A 321 -10.10 -17.29 -2.04
N SER A 322 -10.77 -16.19 -2.41
CA SER A 322 -11.85 -16.22 -3.38
C SER A 322 -11.34 -16.47 -4.80
N ASN A 323 -12.09 -17.26 -5.59
CA ASN A 323 -11.75 -17.55 -6.98
C ASN A 323 -10.32 -18.09 -7.16
N ILE A 324 -9.97 -19.11 -6.37
CA ILE A 324 -8.69 -19.82 -6.51
C ILE A 324 -8.86 -21.30 -6.87
N GLY A 325 -10.10 -21.77 -7.08
CA GLY A 325 -10.39 -23.15 -7.48
C GLY A 325 -10.34 -24.17 -6.34
N LEU A 326 -10.49 -23.74 -5.07
CA LEU A 326 -10.47 -24.66 -3.92
C LEU A 326 -11.56 -25.71 -4.01
N VAL A 327 -11.24 -26.91 -3.53
CA VAL A 327 -12.16 -28.03 -3.35
C VAL A 327 -12.17 -28.49 -1.89
N GLY A 328 -13.09 -29.40 -1.58
CA GLY A 328 -13.21 -30.00 -0.25
C GLY A 328 -14.17 -29.25 0.66
N GLU A 329 -14.27 -29.74 1.89
CA GLU A 329 -15.15 -29.18 2.91
C GLU A 329 -14.40 -28.14 3.75
N ILE A 330 -15.05 -27.03 4.09
CA ILE A 330 -14.49 -26.00 4.97
C ILE A 330 -14.18 -26.63 6.34
N PRO A 331 -12.90 -26.76 6.73
CA PRO A 331 -12.54 -27.46 7.95
C PRO A 331 -12.97 -26.67 9.18
N GLU A 332 -13.40 -27.40 10.22
CA GLU A 332 -13.83 -26.80 11.47
C GLU A 332 -12.71 -26.02 12.16
N SER A 333 -11.43 -26.38 11.94
CA SER A 333 -10.30 -25.68 12.57
C SER A 333 -10.16 -24.21 12.17
N ILE A 334 -10.82 -23.74 11.11
CA ILE A 334 -10.92 -22.30 10.80
C ILE A 334 -11.59 -21.54 11.95
N SER A 335 -12.47 -22.17 12.76
CA SER A 335 -13.07 -21.52 13.93
C SER A 335 -12.07 -21.27 15.07
N GLU A 336 -10.84 -21.79 14.98
CA GLU A 336 -9.76 -21.53 15.95
C GLU A 336 -8.97 -20.25 15.64
N LEU A 337 -9.19 -19.62 14.49
CA LEU A 337 -8.56 -18.36 14.11
C LEU A 337 -9.19 -17.16 14.84
N LYS A 338 -8.95 -17.01 16.14
CA LYS A 338 -9.67 -16.03 16.99
C LYS A 338 -9.49 -14.57 16.58
N ARG A 339 -8.40 -14.23 15.88
CA ARG A 339 -8.13 -12.88 15.35
C ARG A 339 -8.79 -12.59 13.99
N LEU A 340 -9.39 -13.59 13.35
CA LEU A 340 -9.92 -13.49 11.99
C LEU A 340 -11.09 -12.50 11.94
N ARG A 341 -10.97 -11.51 11.07
CA ARG A 341 -11.99 -10.46 10.81
C ARG A 341 -12.66 -10.64 9.47
N PHE A 342 -11.91 -11.14 8.48
CA PHE A 342 -12.38 -11.32 7.12
C PHE A 342 -12.06 -12.74 6.65
N LEU A 343 -13.09 -13.46 6.20
CA LEU A 343 -12.97 -14.75 5.55
C LEU A 343 -13.65 -14.73 4.17
N GLY A 344 -12.86 -14.67 3.11
CA GLY A 344 -13.29 -14.75 1.72
C GLY A 344 -12.99 -16.13 1.14
N LEU A 345 -14.03 -16.86 0.76
CA LEU A 345 -13.98 -18.17 0.12
C LEU A 345 -14.93 -18.25 -1.09
N ASN A 346 -15.43 -17.11 -1.58
CA ASN A 346 -16.40 -17.11 -2.67
C ASN A 346 -15.80 -17.57 -4.00
N ASP A 347 -16.67 -18.03 -4.88
CA ASP A 347 -16.35 -18.44 -6.25
C ASP A 347 -15.29 -19.54 -6.32
N ASN A 348 -15.42 -20.55 -5.43
CA ASN A 348 -14.61 -21.77 -5.44
C ASN A 348 -15.52 -22.99 -5.72
N ASN A 349 -14.97 -24.20 -5.59
CA ASN A 349 -15.70 -25.46 -5.75
C ASN A 349 -15.81 -26.21 -4.40
N LEU A 350 -16.01 -25.46 -3.31
CA LEU A 350 -16.14 -26.01 -1.96
C LEU A 350 -17.46 -26.78 -1.80
N THR A 351 -17.43 -27.87 -1.03
CA THR A 351 -18.58 -28.76 -0.80
C THR A 351 -18.84 -28.96 0.70
N GLY A 352 -19.85 -29.77 1.02
CA GLY A 352 -20.16 -30.14 2.40
C GLY A 352 -21.05 -29.12 3.13
N ASN A 353 -21.29 -29.38 4.40
CA ASN A 353 -22.15 -28.57 5.25
C ASN A 353 -21.35 -27.44 5.92
N LEU A 354 -22.00 -26.30 6.15
CA LEU A 354 -21.38 -25.19 6.87
C LEU A 354 -21.42 -25.44 8.39
N SER A 355 -20.26 -25.47 9.05
CA SER A 355 -20.19 -25.67 10.51
C SER A 355 -20.73 -24.45 11.27
N PRO A 356 -21.65 -24.62 12.24
CA PRO A 356 -22.11 -23.54 13.11
C PRO A 356 -20.97 -22.88 13.91
N LYS A 357 -19.87 -23.60 14.17
CA LYS A 357 -18.74 -23.06 14.95
C LYS A 357 -18.11 -21.80 14.34
N LEU A 358 -18.29 -21.54 13.04
CA LEU A 358 -17.84 -20.29 12.42
C LEU A 358 -18.50 -19.05 13.04
N GLU A 359 -19.70 -19.17 13.61
CA GLU A 359 -20.34 -18.05 14.33
C GLU A 359 -19.63 -17.70 15.64
N THR A 360 -18.83 -18.63 16.19
CA THR A 360 -18.10 -18.46 17.46
C THR A 360 -16.81 -17.65 17.31
N LEU A 361 -16.42 -17.29 16.08
CA LEU A 361 -15.26 -16.43 15.82
C LEU A 361 -15.53 -15.01 16.35
N PRO A 362 -14.81 -14.55 17.38
CA PRO A 362 -15.20 -13.36 18.13
C PRO A 362 -15.09 -12.08 17.29
N CYS A 363 -13.98 -11.92 16.56
CA CYS A 363 -13.70 -10.70 15.78
C CYS A 363 -14.21 -10.77 14.33
N LEU A 364 -14.92 -11.83 13.92
CA LEU A 364 -15.36 -11.99 12.53
C LEU A 364 -16.39 -10.91 12.15
N ASN A 365 -16.09 -10.18 11.08
CA ASN A 365 -16.87 -9.04 10.59
C ASN A 365 -17.39 -9.24 9.16
N ALA A 366 -16.73 -10.11 8.37
CA ALA A 366 -17.15 -10.45 7.02
C ALA A 366 -16.88 -11.93 6.71
N LEU A 367 -17.86 -12.59 6.10
CA LEU A 367 -17.82 -13.99 5.69
C LEU A 367 -18.46 -14.13 4.30
N TYR A 368 -17.66 -14.43 3.29
CA TYR A 368 -18.12 -14.61 1.92
C TYR A 368 -17.87 -16.05 1.45
N LEU A 369 -18.95 -16.74 1.11
CA LEU A 369 -19.03 -18.15 0.72
C LEU A 369 -19.83 -18.34 -0.58
N SER A 370 -20.22 -17.24 -1.24
CA SER A 370 -21.08 -17.31 -2.42
C SER A 370 -20.42 -18.03 -3.59
N GLY A 371 -21.20 -18.59 -4.50
CA GLY A 371 -20.65 -19.21 -5.73
C GLY A 371 -19.85 -20.48 -5.48
N ASN A 372 -20.27 -21.29 -4.50
CA ASN A 372 -19.70 -22.61 -4.20
C ASN A 372 -20.76 -23.71 -4.41
N ASN A 373 -20.43 -24.95 -4.03
CA ASN A 373 -21.35 -26.09 -4.00
C ASN A 373 -21.62 -26.56 -2.56
N LEU A 374 -21.72 -25.61 -1.62
CA LEU A 374 -22.08 -25.91 -0.23
C LEU A 374 -23.51 -26.44 -0.16
N THR A 375 -23.74 -27.36 0.77
CA THR A 375 -25.01 -28.07 0.92
C THR A 375 -25.55 -27.99 2.34
N GLY A 376 -26.79 -28.44 2.51
CA GLY A 376 -27.40 -28.57 3.83
C GLY A 376 -27.99 -27.26 4.37
N GLU A 377 -28.22 -27.25 5.67
CA GLU A 377 -28.89 -26.17 6.38
C GLU A 377 -27.86 -25.24 7.05
N VAL A 378 -28.00 -23.93 6.84
CA VAL A 378 -27.23 -22.90 7.55
C VAL A 378 -27.83 -22.74 8.96
N LYS A 379 -27.09 -23.19 9.96
CA LYS A 379 -27.53 -23.23 11.37
C LYS A 379 -26.86 -22.15 12.23
N PHE A 380 -26.69 -20.93 11.68
CA PHE A 380 -26.24 -19.78 12.47
C PHE A 380 -27.42 -19.12 13.21
N SER A 381 -27.09 -18.46 14.32
CA SER A 381 -28.01 -17.73 15.17
C SER A 381 -28.56 -16.45 14.51
N ASN A 382 -29.72 -15.99 14.99
CA ASN A 382 -30.30 -14.70 14.57
C ASN A 382 -29.38 -13.51 14.89
N GLU A 383 -28.66 -13.59 16.02
CA GLU A 383 -27.69 -12.59 16.42
C GLU A 383 -26.55 -12.49 15.40
N PHE A 384 -26.04 -13.64 14.94
CA PHE A 384 -25.02 -13.68 13.90
C PHE A 384 -25.51 -13.00 12.61
N TYR A 385 -26.72 -13.34 12.13
CA TYR A 385 -27.28 -12.69 10.94
C TYR A 385 -27.48 -11.18 11.11
N GLY A 386 -27.89 -10.74 12.31
CA GLY A 386 -28.00 -9.32 12.66
C GLY A 386 -26.65 -8.60 12.66
N LYS A 387 -25.63 -9.19 13.29
CA LYS A 387 -24.24 -8.67 13.34
C LYS A 387 -23.64 -8.55 11.94
N MET A 388 -23.80 -9.59 11.13
CA MET A 388 -23.18 -9.66 9.80
C MET A 388 -23.91 -8.81 8.77
N GLY A 389 -25.24 -8.82 8.75
CA GLY A 389 -26.04 -8.16 7.72
C GLY A 389 -25.60 -8.56 6.31
N ARG A 390 -25.28 -7.57 5.47
CA ARG A 390 -24.79 -7.81 4.08
C ARG A 390 -23.36 -8.36 4.00
N ARG A 391 -22.62 -8.39 5.12
CA ARG A 391 -21.25 -8.91 5.19
C ARG A 391 -21.21 -10.43 5.36
N PHE A 392 -22.37 -11.10 5.43
CA PHE A 392 -22.47 -12.54 5.24
C PHE A 392 -23.07 -12.85 3.86
N GLY A 393 -22.26 -13.38 2.95
CA GLY A 393 -22.68 -13.75 1.61
C GLY A 393 -22.60 -15.25 1.37
N ALA A 394 -23.73 -15.92 1.16
CA ALA A 394 -23.78 -17.36 0.89
C ALA A 394 -24.69 -17.72 -0.31
N TRP A 395 -25.08 -16.74 -1.11
CA TRP A 395 -25.88 -16.94 -2.32
C TRP A 395 -25.13 -17.77 -3.37
N ASN A 396 -25.82 -18.21 -4.43
CA ASN A 396 -25.25 -19.08 -5.47
C ASN A 396 -24.64 -20.39 -4.94
N ASN A 397 -25.17 -20.92 -3.83
CA ASN A 397 -24.96 -22.31 -3.40
C ASN A 397 -26.28 -23.09 -3.60
N PRO A 398 -26.43 -23.89 -4.67
CA PRO A 398 -27.75 -24.42 -5.09
C PRO A 398 -28.47 -25.29 -4.06
N ASN A 399 -27.69 -26.01 -3.24
CA ASN A 399 -28.18 -26.98 -2.26
C ASN A 399 -28.11 -26.47 -0.82
N LEU A 400 -27.74 -25.20 -0.62
CA LEU A 400 -27.68 -24.56 0.68
C LEU A 400 -29.03 -23.89 0.98
N CYS A 401 -29.54 -24.06 2.19
CA CYS A 401 -30.80 -23.46 2.59
C CYS A 401 -30.81 -22.99 4.05
N TYR A 402 -31.78 -22.16 4.42
CA TYR A 402 -31.97 -21.72 5.81
C TYR A 402 -33.37 -22.12 6.34
N GLN A 403 -33.49 -22.28 7.65
CA GLN A 403 -34.76 -22.70 8.28
C GLN A 403 -35.78 -21.56 8.37
N VAL A 404 -36.99 -21.79 7.87
CA VAL A 404 -38.14 -20.87 8.03
C VAL A 404 -38.87 -21.21 9.33
N GLY A 405 -38.87 -20.26 10.27
CA GLY A 405 -39.60 -20.35 11.54
C GLY A 405 -38.79 -20.00 12.79
N VAL A 406 -37.45 -19.95 12.69
CA VAL A 406 -36.55 -19.54 13.78
C VAL A 406 -36.06 -18.10 13.62
N ILE A 407 -36.10 -17.56 12.41
CA ILE A 407 -35.46 -16.31 12.00
C ILE A 407 -36.51 -15.26 11.65
N SER A 408 -36.42 -14.06 12.23
CA SER A 408 -37.24 -12.90 11.82
C SER A 408 -36.98 -12.59 10.34
N THR A 409 -38.02 -12.22 9.59
CA THR A 409 -37.92 -11.93 8.13
C THR A 409 -36.91 -10.84 7.77
N SER A 410 -36.44 -10.05 8.75
CA SER A 410 -35.42 -9.01 8.61
C SER A 410 -33.96 -9.50 8.69
N HIS A 411 -33.71 -10.72 9.17
CA HIS A 411 -32.36 -11.23 9.48
C HIS A 411 -32.07 -12.57 8.81
N VAL A 412 -32.46 -12.72 7.54
CA VAL A 412 -32.20 -13.93 6.76
C VAL A 412 -30.90 -13.82 5.95
N PRO A 413 -30.20 -14.93 5.70
CA PRO A 413 -29.00 -14.93 4.86
C PRO A 413 -29.34 -14.49 3.42
N TYR A 414 -28.68 -13.43 2.97
CA TYR A 414 -28.98 -12.79 1.69
C TYR A 414 -28.76 -13.77 0.52
N GLY A 415 -29.81 -13.94 -0.31
CA GLY A 415 -29.77 -14.77 -1.52
C GLY A 415 -29.71 -16.28 -1.31
N VAL A 416 -29.88 -16.77 -0.08
CA VAL A 416 -30.04 -18.21 0.24
C VAL A 416 -31.54 -18.55 0.27
N LYS A 417 -31.93 -19.72 -0.25
CA LYS A 417 -33.34 -20.14 -0.30
C LYS A 417 -33.78 -20.78 1.03
N PRO A 418 -35.06 -20.68 1.41
CA PRO A 418 -35.58 -21.43 2.54
C PRO A 418 -35.56 -22.94 2.26
N CYS A 419 -35.28 -23.75 3.28
CA CYS A 419 -35.32 -25.21 3.14
C CYS A 419 -36.75 -25.69 2.81
N LYS A 420 -36.89 -26.58 1.83
CA LYS A 420 -38.17 -27.21 1.53
C LYS A 420 -38.51 -28.17 2.67
N LYS A 421 -39.62 -27.96 3.37
CA LYS A 421 -40.20 -28.99 4.25
C LYS A 421 -40.81 -30.07 3.36
N GLU A 422 -40.41 -31.33 3.54
CA GLU A 422 -41.23 -32.46 3.08
C GLU A 422 -42.56 -32.38 3.82
N VAL A 423 -43.60 -31.92 3.12
CA VAL A 423 -44.97 -31.99 3.63
C VAL A 423 -45.42 -33.43 3.44
N ASN A 424 -45.27 -34.25 4.48
CA ASN A 424 -46.15 -35.41 4.63
C ASN A 424 -47.57 -34.85 4.80
N LEU A 425 -48.35 -34.93 3.71
CA LEU A 425 -49.77 -34.59 3.67
C LEU A 425 -50.52 -35.53 4.62
N LEU A 426 -50.70 -35.12 5.86
CA LEU A 426 -51.92 -35.42 6.60
C LEU A 426 -52.87 -34.27 6.34
N GLU A 427 -53.83 -34.53 5.46
CA GLU A 427 -54.91 -33.62 5.11
C GLU A 427 -55.56 -33.01 6.35
N SER A 428 -55.61 -31.68 6.38
CA SER A 428 -56.70 -30.97 7.03
C SER A 428 -56.86 -29.63 6.33
N ASN A 429 -57.89 -29.58 5.48
CA ASN A 429 -58.36 -28.41 4.77
C ASN A 429 -58.55 -27.21 5.71
N LYS A 430 -57.69 -26.19 5.61
CA LYS A 430 -58.08 -24.80 5.89
C LYS A 430 -57.46 -23.86 4.85
N LYS A 431 -58.36 -23.48 3.94
CA LYS A 431 -58.34 -22.38 2.99
C LYS A 431 -57.53 -21.17 3.51
N TYR A 432 -56.45 -20.83 2.80
CA TYR A 432 -55.89 -19.47 2.82
C TYR A 432 -55.74 -19.02 1.37
N GLU A 433 -56.22 -17.80 1.13
CA GLU A 433 -56.38 -17.17 -0.16
C GLU A 433 -55.03 -16.92 -0.85
N LEU A 434 -54.95 -17.33 -2.11
CA LEU A 434 -53.90 -16.97 -3.05
C LEU A 434 -54.04 -15.49 -3.42
N PHE A 435 -53.14 -14.64 -2.91
CA PHE A 435 -52.79 -13.41 -3.61
C PHE A 435 -51.78 -13.76 -4.71
N HIS A 436 -52.30 -13.98 -5.91
CA HIS A 436 -51.52 -13.91 -7.15
C HIS A 436 -51.12 -12.44 -7.38
N GLY A 437 -49.90 -12.10 -6.99
CA GLY A 437 -49.21 -10.91 -7.48
C GLY A 437 -48.34 -11.30 -8.66
N ASP A 438 -48.91 -11.22 -9.86
CA ASP A 438 -48.13 -11.17 -11.10
C ASP A 438 -47.26 -9.91 -11.06
N MET A 439 -45.94 -10.09 -11.00
CA MET A 439 -44.99 -9.11 -11.54
C MET A 439 -44.03 -9.82 -12.48
N ASN A 440 -44.55 -10.10 -13.68
CA ASN A 440 -43.78 -9.91 -14.89
C ASN A 440 -43.37 -8.43 -14.97
N GLN A 441 -42.15 -8.10 -14.58
CA GLN A 441 -41.47 -6.91 -15.07
C GLN A 441 -40.07 -7.29 -15.56
N SER A 442 -39.96 -7.25 -16.89
CA SER A 442 -38.78 -6.94 -17.70
C SER A 442 -37.41 -7.29 -17.12
N PHE A 443 -36.77 -8.25 -17.77
CA PHE A 443 -35.32 -8.29 -17.91
C PHE A 443 -34.80 -6.90 -18.31
N ASN A 444 -34.25 -6.18 -17.35
CA ASN A 444 -33.29 -5.13 -17.59
C ASN A 444 -31.96 -5.63 -17.05
N SER A 445 -31.05 -5.85 -17.99
CA SER A 445 -29.63 -6.06 -17.77
C SER A 445 -29.01 -4.93 -16.92
N ILE A 446 -28.00 -5.31 -16.11
CA ILE A 446 -26.85 -4.51 -15.57
C ILE A 446 -26.91 -4.21 -14.04
N PRO A 447 -25.77 -4.22 -13.28
CA PRO A 447 -24.42 -4.68 -13.62
C PRO A 447 -23.97 -5.93 -12.84
N SER A 448 -23.25 -6.78 -13.57
CA SER A 448 -22.18 -7.62 -13.03
C SER A 448 -21.14 -6.73 -12.32
N ILE A 449 -20.72 -7.08 -11.11
CA ILE A 449 -19.47 -6.54 -10.54
C ILE A 449 -18.33 -7.29 -11.25
N GLY A 450 -18.13 -6.96 -12.52
CA GLY A 450 -16.93 -7.22 -13.27
C GLY A 450 -16.08 -5.97 -13.15
N PHE A 451 -14.96 -6.05 -12.45
CA PHE A 451 -13.93 -5.03 -12.56
C PHE A 451 -13.26 -5.19 -13.93
N SER A 452 -13.78 -4.52 -14.96
CA SER A 452 -13.04 -4.28 -16.19
C SER A 452 -12.31 -2.94 -16.10
N SER A 453 -11.01 -3.01 -16.36
CA SER A 453 -10.11 -1.88 -16.56
C SER A 453 -10.63 -0.93 -17.64
N TYR A 454 -10.81 0.36 -17.29
CA TYR A 454 -10.23 1.51 -17.99
C TYR A 454 -10.70 2.85 -17.35
N ALA A 455 -9.70 3.64 -16.94
CA ALA A 455 -9.65 5.10 -16.80
C ALA A 455 -10.39 5.85 -15.66
N ASN A 456 -9.55 6.61 -14.92
CA ASN A 456 -9.78 7.82 -14.13
C ASN A 456 -10.51 7.73 -12.77
N ASN A 457 -9.76 7.35 -11.74
CA ASN A 457 -9.41 8.17 -10.56
C ASN A 457 -8.81 7.24 -9.48
N GLY A 458 -7.49 7.02 -9.56
CA GLY A 458 -6.73 6.02 -8.81
C GLY A 458 -6.51 6.30 -7.31
N LEU A 459 -6.86 7.48 -6.81
CA LEU A 459 -6.66 7.83 -5.39
C LEU A 459 -7.77 7.38 -4.45
N TRP A 460 -8.97 7.08 -4.95
CA TRP A 460 -10.12 6.82 -4.06
C TRP A 460 -10.28 5.35 -3.69
N TRP A 461 -9.85 4.40 -4.53
CA TRP A 461 -10.08 2.97 -4.26
C TRP A 461 -9.08 2.35 -3.30
N THR A 462 -7.80 2.78 -3.33
CA THR A 462 -6.79 2.39 -2.35
C THR A 462 -7.06 3.02 -0.98
N PHE A 463 -7.63 4.23 -0.97
CA PHE A 463 -8.10 4.91 0.24
C PHE A 463 -9.41 4.30 0.77
N LEU A 464 -10.35 3.86 -0.09
CA LEU A 464 -11.57 3.17 0.36
C LEU A 464 -11.27 1.78 0.91
N ALA A 465 -10.35 1.03 0.29
CA ALA A 465 -9.89 -0.25 0.83
C ALA A 465 -9.16 -0.04 2.17
N LYS A 466 -8.31 0.99 2.30
CA LYS A 466 -7.68 1.37 3.58
C LYS A 466 -8.65 1.95 4.62
N ILE A 467 -9.74 2.61 4.25
CA ILE A 467 -10.77 3.13 5.17
C ILE A 467 -11.73 2.03 5.60
N ILE A 468 -12.12 1.12 4.70
CA ILE A 468 -12.89 -0.08 5.06
C ILE A 468 -12.04 -0.94 6.00
N MET A 469 -10.72 -1.01 5.77
CA MET A 469 -9.78 -1.63 6.69
C MET A 469 -9.63 -0.86 8.02
N MET A 470 -9.42 0.47 8.02
CA MET A 470 -9.34 1.33 9.23
C MET A 470 -10.60 1.28 10.09
N GLY A 471 -11.79 1.19 9.48
CA GLY A 471 -13.05 0.98 10.21
C GLY A 471 -13.20 -0.41 10.84
N LEU A 472 -12.41 -1.40 10.42
CA LEU A 472 -12.37 -2.74 10.99
C LEU A 472 -11.31 -2.91 12.12
N PHE A 473 -10.50 -1.87 12.40
CA PHE A 473 -9.37 -1.97 13.34
C PHE A 473 -9.69 -1.80 14.84
N LEU A 474 -10.87 -1.30 15.21
CA LEU A 474 -11.08 -0.75 16.57
C LEU A 474 -11.74 -1.63 17.65
N ASP A 475 -12.27 -2.82 17.37
CA ASP A 475 -13.16 -3.50 18.34
C ASP A 475 -12.63 -4.78 19.03
N CYS A 476 -11.35 -5.16 18.91
CA CYS A 476 -10.84 -6.38 19.57
C CYS A 476 -9.56 -6.20 20.40
N TYR A 477 -8.97 -4.99 20.49
CA TYR A 477 -7.78 -4.79 21.34
C TYR A 477 -8.11 -4.63 22.85
N ILE A 478 -9.38 -4.78 23.24
CA ILE A 478 -9.87 -4.54 24.62
C ILE A 478 -10.67 -5.73 25.20
N SER A 479 -10.73 -6.90 24.55
CA SER A 479 -11.47 -8.06 25.08
C SER A 479 -10.66 -9.34 25.14
#